data_AF-A0A9E3Q647-F1
#
_entry.id   AF-A0A9E3Q647-F1
#
_cell.length_a   1.000
_cell.length_b   1.000
_cell.length_c   1.000
_cell.angle_alpha   90.00
_cell.angle_beta   90.00
_cell.angle_gamma   90.00
#
_symmetry.space_group_name_H-M   'P 1'
#
loop_
_entity.id
_entity.type
_entity.pdbx_description
1 polymer ?
#
loop_
_entity_poly.entity_id
_entity_poly.type
_entity_poly.pdbx_seq_one_letter_code
_entity_poly.pdbx_strand_id
1 'polypeptide(L)'
;MSTIAPGRLFNVTDAASFVALSQQNWVIASEELFSRVPTYQNGSPNTLNGPPTSGAWNVGDFWRDQNGAEFICTVAGTPGTWRQTAPASVTADPVSGTFPPGYLILNVADGGLKRHAGGLSWNAQVGAFESSKIGFHCTTPTAQRASADQVAASDLGSVIILAIELRTALVEKGLIKGAP
;
A
#
# COMPACT_ATOMS: atom_id res chain seq x y z
N MET A 1 24.46 1.03 25.22
CA MET A 1 24.14 -0.41 25.29
C MET A 1 22.81 -0.51 26.02
N SER A 2 21.71 -0.74 25.29
CA SER A 2 20.39 -0.88 25.91
C SER A 2 20.43 -2.16 26.76
N THR A 3 20.24 -2.02 28.06
CA THR A 3 20.17 -3.15 28.98
C THR A 3 18.89 -3.91 28.70
N ILE A 4 19.01 -5.08 28.09
CA ILE A 4 17.95 -6.10 28.10
C ILE A 4 17.61 -6.32 29.58
N ALA A 5 16.34 -6.12 29.95
CA ALA A 5 15.88 -6.38 31.32
C ALA A 5 16.32 -7.80 31.73
N PRO A 6 16.78 -8.02 32.99
CA PRO A 6 17.21 -9.34 33.41
C PRO A 6 16.11 -10.35 33.11
N GLY A 7 16.43 -11.32 32.26
CA GLY A 7 15.49 -12.36 31.84
C GLY A 7 14.84 -12.96 33.09
N ARG A 8 13.51 -13.03 33.10
CA ARG A 8 12.73 -13.69 34.16
C ARG A 8 12.93 -15.20 34.04
N LEU A 9 14.16 -15.67 34.22
CA LEU A 9 14.46 -17.08 34.41
C LEU A 9 13.89 -17.44 35.78
N PHE A 10 12.63 -17.84 35.80
CA PHE A 10 12.03 -18.50 36.95
C PHE A 10 12.91 -19.73 37.28
N ASN A 11 13.19 -19.94 38.57
CA ASN A 11 13.78 -21.19 39.02
C ASN A 11 12.86 -22.33 38.55
N VAL A 12 13.34 -23.14 37.60
CA VAL A 12 12.59 -24.29 37.09
C VAL A 12 12.68 -25.39 38.13
N THR A 13 11.68 -25.49 39.00
CA THR A 13 11.69 -26.42 40.14
C THR A 13 10.99 -27.74 39.83
N ASP A 14 10.18 -27.79 38.78
CA ASP A 14 9.46 -28.99 38.35
C ASP A 14 9.13 -28.96 36.84
N ALA A 15 8.58 -30.07 36.34
CA ALA A 15 8.20 -30.20 34.94
C ALA A 15 7.11 -29.19 34.52
N ALA A 16 6.22 -28.79 35.43
CA ALA A 16 5.16 -27.83 35.13
C ALA A 16 5.72 -26.41 34.90
N SER A 17 6.68 -25.99 35.72
CA SER A 17 7.37 -24.71 35.59
C SER A 17 8.29 -24.66 34.37
N PHE A 18 8.86 -25.80 33.93
CA PHE A 18 9.57 -25.89 32.65
C PHE A 18 8.64 -25.69 31.44
N VAL A 19 7.47 -26.33 31.44
CA VAL A 19 6.47 -26.20 30.37
C VAL A 19 5.94 -24.76 30.31
N ALA A 20 5.61 -24.16 31.45
CA ALA A 20 5.14 -22.77 31.51
C ALA A 20 6.19 -21.77 31.00
N LEU A 21 7.46 -21.94 31.39
CA LEU A 21 8.57 -21.11 30.90
C LEU A 21 8.79 -21.29 29.39
N SER A 22 8.71 -22.52 28.90
CA SER A 22 8.88 -22.81 27.47
C SER A 22 7.74 -22.23 26.63
N GLN A 23 6.50 -22.31 27.11
CA GLN A 23 5.35 -21.68 26.47
C GLN A 23 5.48 -20.15 26.48
N GLN A 24 5.90 -19.55 27.59
CA GLN A 24 6.10 -18.11 27.67
C GLN A 24 7.22 -17.64 26.74
N ASN A 25 8.35 -18.36 26.70
CA ASN A 25 9.45 -18.09 25.77
C ASN A 25 9.02 -18.29 24.32
N TRP A 26 8.18 -19.28 24.04
CA TRP A 26 7.61 -19.48 22.71
C TRP A 26 6.68 -18.33 22.33
N VAL A 27 5.82 -17.86 23.24
CA VAL A 27 4.96 -16.69 23.01
C VAL A 27 5.81 -15.46 22.74
N ILE A 28 6.80 -15.16 23.58
CA ILE A 28 7.70 -14.02 23.40
C ILE A 28 8.50 -14.14 22.10
N ALA A 29 9.08 -15.30 21.83
CA ALA A 29 9.83 -15.52 20.59
C ALA A 29 8.90 -15.42 19.37
N SER A 30 7.67 -15.94 19.45
CA SER A 30 6.69 -15.84 18.37
C SER A 30 6.20 -14.40 18.18
N GLU A 31 6.00 -13.65 19.26
CA GLU A 31 5.66 -12.23 19.20
C GLU A 31 6.85 -11.44 18.64
N GLU A 32 8.10 -11.66 19.06
CA GLU A 32 9.24 -10.93 18.50
C GLU A 32 9.61 -11.35 17.07
N LEU A 33 9.53 -12.64 16.72
CA LEU A 33 9.85 -13.15 15.38
C LEU A 33 8.72 -12.93 14.36
N PHE A 34 7.45 -12.98 14.78
CA PHE A 34 6.30 -12.78 13.90
C PHE A 34 5.64 -11.41 14.04
N SER A 35 5.97 -10.63 15.06
CA SER A 35 5.46 -9.26 15.10
C SER A 35 6.05 -8.49 13.93
N ARG A 36 5.14 -7.91 13.16
CA ARG A 36 5.45 -6.99 12.08
C ARG A 36 5.85 -5.63 12.66
N VAL A 37 6.71 -5.61 13.67
CA VAL A 37 7.13 -4.39 14.36
C VAL A 37 8.08 -3.61 13.46
N PRO A 38 7.95 -2.27 13.41
CA PRO A 38 8.88 -1.42 12.68
C PRO A 38 10.32 -1.64 13.13
N THR A 39 11.27 -1.52 12.21
CA THR A 39 12.70 -1.61 12.54
C THR A 39 13.05 -0.63 13.65
N TYR A 40 13.76 -1.10 14.67
CA TYR A 40 14.18 -0.26 15.78
C TYR A 40 15.30 0.68 15.35
N GLN A 41 15.16 1.96 15.71
CA GLN A 41 16.17 2.98 15.54
C GLN A 41 16.43 3.61 16.91
N ASN A 42 17.69 3.59 17.37
CA ASN A 42 18.10 4.09 18.69
C ASN A 42 17.31 3.48 19.87
N GLY A 43 16.90 2.22 19.77
CA GLY A 43 16.21 1.50 20.84
C GLY A 43 14.70 1.72 20.90
N SER A 44 14.08 2.34 19.90
CA SER A 44 12.62 2.43 19.75
C SER A 44 12.19 2.11 18.33
N PRO A 45 10.96 1.63 18.08
CA PRO A 45 10.42 1.44 16.74
C PRO A 45 10.47 2.75 15.94
N ASN A 46 10.86 2.68 14.67
CA ASN A 46 10.86 3.87 13.81
C ASN A 46 9.44 4.38 13.53
N THR A 47 9.34 5.66 13.21
CA THR A 47 8.09 6.34 12.82
C THR A 47 8.14 6.81 11.35
N LEU A 48 9.02 6.20 10.54
CA LEU A 48 9.19 6.58 9.15
C LEU A 48 8.16 5.86 8.28
N ASN A 49 7.68 6.56 7.25
CA ASN A 49 6.96 5.97 6.13
C ASN A 49 7.98 5.70 5.02
N GLY A 50 8.26 4.42 4.76
CA GLY A 50 9.27 3.99 3.80
C GLY A 50 10.67 3.68 4.39
N PRO A 51 11.67 3.55 3.51
CA PRO A 51 13.03 3.17 3.89
C PRO A 51 13.77 4.31 4.60
N PRO A 52 14.89 4.01 5.29
CA PRO A 52 15.66 5.00 6.01
C PRO A 52 16.35 5.96 5.03
N THR A 53 16.30 7.26 5.34
CA THR A 53 16.88 8.34 4.53
C THR A 53 18.27 8.76 4.99
N SER A 54 18.80 8.13 6.03
CA SER A 54 20.13 8.38 6.59
C SER A 54 20.75 7.08 7.13
N GLY A 55 22.04 7.13 7.48
CA GLY A 55 22.80 5.95 7.94
C GLY A 55 23.50 5.21 6.79
N ALA A 56 24.51 4.42 7.13
CA ALA A 56 25.23 3.58 6.17
C ALA A 56 24.60 2.19 6.11
N TRP A 57 24.33 1.71 4.90
CA TRP A 57 23.59 0.46 4.66
C TRP A 57 24.29 -0.40 3.62
N ASN A 58 24.18 -1.71 3.77
CA ASN A 58 24.71 -2.72 2.86
C ASN A 58 23.60 -3.35 2.02
N VAL A 59 23.97 -3.88 0.85
CA VAL A 59 23.04 -4.65 0.01
C VAL A 59 22.52 -5.84 0.81
N GLY A 60 21.19 -6.04 0.79
CA GLY A 60 20.52 -7.10 1.52
C GLY A 60 20.02 -6.69 2.91
N ASP A 61 20.41 -5.52 3.42
CA ASP A 61 19.86 -5.01 4.67
C ASP A 61 18.33 -4.89 4.58
N PHE A 62 17.65 -5.29 5.65
CA PHE A 62 16.19 -5.30 5.75
C PHE A 62 15.68 -4.14 6.60
N TRP A 63 14.60 -3.52 6.14
CA TRP A 63 13.93 -2.45 6.86
C TRP A 63 12.42 -2.63 6.82
N ARG A 64 11.78 -2.44 7.97
CA ARG A 64 10.32 -2.37 8.09
C ARG A 64 9.93 -0.99 8.63
N ASP A 65 9.02 -0.33 7.94
CA ASP A 65 8.57 1.01 8.30
C ASP A 65 7.46 1.00 9.37
N GLN A 66 6.96 2.17 9.75
CA GLN A 66 5.95 2.29 10.81
C GLN A 66 4.59 1.65 10.47
N ASN A 67 4.27 1.49 9.19
CA ASN A 67 3.02 0.86 8.72
C ASN A 67 3.23 -0.62 8.37
N GLY A 68 4.43 -1.15 8.61
CA GLY A 68 4.77 -2.54 8.32
C GLY A 68 5.12 -2.84 6.86
N ALA A 69 5.34 -1.83 6.01
CA ALA A 69 5.91 -2.05 4.69
C ALA A 69 7.36 -2.52 4.81
N GLU A 70 7.73 -3.48 3.96
CA GLU A 70 9.04 -4.12 4.01
C GLU A 70 9.92 -3.70 2.83
N PHE A 71 11.19 -3.45 3.11
CA PHE A 71 12.18 -2.97 2.16
C PHE A 71 13.48 -3.75 2.29
N ILE A 72 14.13 -3.95 1.15
CA ILE A 72 15.49 -4.50 1.07
C ILE A 72 16.39 -3.48 0.38
N CYS A 73 17.57 -3.25 0.94
CA CYS A 73 18.59 -2.41 0.34
C CYS A 73 19.17 -3.12 -0.89
N THR A 74 19.04 -2.52 -2.07
CA THR A 74 19.53 -3.08 -3.34
C THR A 74 20.89 -2.51 -3.75
N VAL A 75 21.24 -1.33 -3.24
CA VAL A 75 22.56 -0.70 -3.47
C VAL A 75 23.01 -0.09 -2.15
N ALA A 76 24.18 -0.50 -1.67
CA ALA A 76 24.80 0.04 -0.46
C ALA A 76 25.06 1.55 -0.58
N GLY A 77 25.03 2.30 0.53
CA GLY A 77 25.22 3.75 0.50
C GLY A 77 24.89 4.48 1.80
N THR A 78 24.87 5.82 1.74
CA THR A 78 24.49 6.73 2.84
C THR A 78 23.57 7.85 2.33
N PRO A 79 22.24 7.62 2.20
CA PRO A 79 21.55 6.36 2.43
C PRO A 79 21.74 5.34 1.28
N GLY A 80 21.39 4.07 1.53
CA GLY A 80 21.31 3.06 0.48
C GLY A 80 20.14 3.29 -0.48
N THR A 81 20.11 2.55 -1.60
CA THR A 81 18.93 2.45 -2.47
C THR A 81 18.06 1.30 -2.02
N TRP A 82 16.75 1.50 -1.96
CA TRP A 82 15.82 0.54 -1.38
C TRP A 82 14.73 0.12 -2.35
N ARG A 83 14.34 -1.15 -2.27
CA ARG A 83 13.19 -1.71 -2.97
C ARG A 83 12.18 -2.22 -1.97
N GLN A 84 10.92 -1.82 -2.14
CA GLN A 84 9.81 -2.40 -1.39
C GLN A 84 9.56 -3.84 -1.84
N THR A 85 9.51 -4.77 -0.89
CA THR A 85 9.25 -6.20 -1.13
C THR A 85 7.86 -6.62 -0.65
N ALA A 86 7.29 -5.90 0.32
CA ALA A 86 5.90 -6.08 0.75
C ALA A 86 5.20 -4.73 0.95
N PRO A 87 3.92 -4.60 0.52
CA PRO A 87 3.13 -3.40 0.79
C PRO A 87 2.89 -3.22 2.29
N ALA A 88 2.63 -1.99 2.72
CA ALA A 88 2.06 -1.76 4.04
C ALA A 88 0.61 -2.28 4.05
N SER A 89 0.27 -3.15 4.99
CA SER A 89 -1.09 -3.65 5.16
C SER A 89 -1.82 -2.82 6.22
N VAL A 90 -2.77 -1.99 5.81
CA VAL A 90 -3.47 -1.05 6.69
C VAL A 90 -4.98 -1.27 6.63
N THR A 91 -5.69 -0.93 7.71
CA THR A 91 -7.17 -0.95 7.73
C THR A 91 -7.79 0.39 7.31
N ALA A 92 -6.99 1.46 7.31
CA ALA A 92 -7.36 2.77 6.81
C ALA A 92 -6.13 3.42 6.18
N ASP A 93 -6.34 4.17 5.10
CA ASP A 93 -5.21 4.77 4.41
C ASP A 93 -4.60 5.92 5.22
N PRO A 94 -3.29 5.90 5.46
CA PRO A 94 -2.59 7.01 6.06
C PRO A 94 -2.58 8.24 5.14
N VAL A 95 -2.45 9.43 5.74
CA VAL A 95 -2.52 10.72 5.02
C VAL A 95 -1.46 10.78 3.92
N SER A 96 -1.91 11.04 2.68
CA SER A 96 -1.03 11.16 1.51
C SER A 96 -0.07 12.35 1.64
N GLY A 97 1.15 12.21 1.09
CA GLY A 97 2.18 13.26 1.08
C GLY A 97 3.40 13.00 1.98
N THR A 98 3.34 11.99 2.84
CA THR A 98 4.49 11.54 3.65
C THR A 98 5.18 10.29 3.10
N PHE A 99 4.70 9.77 1.97
CA PHE A 99 5.18 8.53 1.36
C PHE A 99 6.24 8.78 0.29
N PRO A 100 7.30 7.96 0.22
CA PRO A 100 8.24 8.03 -0.88
C PRO A 100 7.55 7.67 -2.21
N PRO A 101 8.04 8.20 -3.34
CA PRO A 101 7.55 7.78 -4.66
C PRO A 101 7.66 6.26 -4.85
N GLY A 102 6.59 5.66 -5.37
CA GLY A 102 6.49 4.23 -5.63
C GLY A 102 5.97 3.40 -4.44
N TYR A 103 5.75 4.00 -3.27
CA TYR A 103 5.29 3.30 -2.07
C TYR A 103 3.92 2.62 -2.28
N LEU A 104 3.84 1.34 -1.92
CA LEU A 104 2.66 0.49 -2.06
C LEU A 104 1.96 0.26 -0.72
N ILE A 105 0.64 0.41 -0.71
CA ILE A 105 -0.26 0.14 0.40
C ILE A 105 -1.31 -0.86 -0.05
N LEU A 106 -1.57 -1.87 0.78
CA LEU A 106 -2.73 -2.74 0.70
C LEU A 106 -3.70 -2.35 1.81
N ASN A 107 -4.86 -1.81 1.43
CA ASN A 107 -5.95 -1.59 2.35
C ASN A 107 -6.73 -2.91 2.49
N VAL A 108 -6.62 -3.54 3.66
CA VAL A 108 -7.21 -4.85 3.92
C VAL A 108 -8.72 -4.77 4.20
N ALA A 109 -9.26 -3.58 4.46
CA ALA A 109 -10.69 -3.41 4.70
C ALA A 109 -11.50 -3.44 3.40
N ASP A 110 -10.97 -2.90 2.30
CA ASP A 110 -11.67 -2.76 1.02
C ASP A 110 -10.99 -3.48 -0.16
N GLY A 111 -9.85 -4.15 0.08
CA GLY A 111 -9.07 -4.86 -0.94
C GLY A 111 -8.32 -3.94 -1.90
N GLY A 112 -8.21 -2.64 -1.59
CA GLY A 112 -7.54 -1.64 -2.42
C GLY A 112 -6.02 -1.75 -2.39
N LEU A 113 -5.38 -1.74 -3.56
CA LEU A 113 -3.94 -1.58 -3.71
C LEU A 113 -3.64 -0.15 -4.16
N LYS A 114 -2.97 0.63 -3.32
CA LYS A 114 -2.57 2.02 -3.61
C LYS A 114 -1.08 2.12 -3.87
N ARG A 115 -0.70 2.88 -4.89
CA ARG A 115 0.69 3.26 -5.19
C ARG A 115 0.83 4.77 -5.13
N HIS A 116 1.69 5.26 -4.25
CA HIS A 116 1.99 6.68 -4.13
C HIS A 116 3.04 7.13 -5.13
N ALA A 117 2.93 8.36 -5.60
CA ALA A 117 3.88 9.05 -6.46
C ALA A 117 4.01 10.50 -5.96
N GLY A 118 4.70 10.67 -4.82
CA GLY A 118 4.75 11.94 -4.10
C GLY A 118 3.38 12.32 -3.52
N GLY A 119 2.87 13.49 -3.88
CA GLY A 119 1.54 13.97 -3.46
C GLY A 119 0.36 13.28 -4.17
N LEU A 120 0.62 12.52 -5.24
CA LEU A 120 -0.39 11.80 -6.00
C LEU A 120 -0.44 10.32 -5.56
N SER A 121 -1.59 9.68 -5.71
CA SER A 121 -1.74 8.24 -5.48
C SER A 121 -2.63 7.61 -6.52
N TRP A 122 -2.23 6.43 -6.99
CA TRP A 122 -2.99 5.56 -7.88
C TRP A 122 -3.60 4.44 -7.03
N ASN A 123 -4.92 4.31 -6.99
CA ASN A 123 -5.57 3.17 -6.33
C ASN A 123 -6.13 2.22 -7.39
N ALA A 124 -5.86 0.92 -7.24
CA ALA A 124 -6.53 -0.17 -7.92
C ALA A 124 -7.31 -0.97 -6.88
N GLN A 125 -8.64 -0.91 -6.94
CA GLN A 125 -9.50 -1.67 -6.03
C GLN A 125 -9.98 -2.95 -6.72
N VAL A 126 -9.75 -4.09 -6.09
CA VAL A 126 -10.31 -5.38 -6.51
C VAL A 126 -11.33 -5.79 -5.45
N GLY A 127 -12.57 -5.37 -5.64
CA GLY A 127 -13.67 -5.77 -4.76
C GLY A 127 -14.25 -7.14 -5.16
N ALA A 128 -14.97 -7.76 -4.22
CA ALA A 128 -15.58 -9.08 -4.38
C ALA A 128 -16.95 -9.08 -5.10
N PHE A 129 -17.49 -7.89 -5.44
CA PHE A 129 -18.83 -7.74 -6.03
C PHE A 129 -18.75 -7.37 -7.52
N GLU A 130 -19.80 -7.65 -8.30
CA GLU A 130 -19.87 -7.38 -9.75
C GLU A 130 -19.67 -5.89 -10.14
N SER A 131 -19.83 -4.96 -9.19
CA SER A 131 -19.54 -3.52 -9.36
C SER A 131 -18.05 -3.17 -9.20
N SER A 132 -17.20 -4.13 -8.84
CA SER A 132 -15.80 -3.94 -8.47
C SER A 132 -14.89 -4.05 -9.69
N LYS A 133 -14.98 -3.04 -10.56
CA LYS A 133 -14.06 -2.91 -11.69
C LYS A 133 -12.68 -2.45 -11.21
N ILE A 134 -11.63 -2.79 -11.96
CA ILE A 134 -10.32 -2.16 -11.83
C ILE A 134 -10.50 -0.65 -12.09
N GLY A 135 -10.48 0.15 -11.03
CA GLY A 135 -10.44 1.61 -11.12
C GLY A 135 -8.99 2.09 -11.12
N PHE A 136 -8.69 3.16 -11.85
CA PHE A 136 -7.44 3.92 -11.74
C PHE A 136 -7.80 5.34 -11.32
N HIS A 137 -7.42 5.77 -10.12
CA HIS A 137 -7.78 7.09 -9.56
C HIS A 137 -6.52 7.94 -9.38
N CYS A 138 -6.52 9.21 -9.82
CA CYS A 138 -5.35 10.12 -9.70
C CYS A 138 -5.64 11.50 -9.12
N THR A 139 -6.90 11.76 -8.80
CA THR A 139 -7.44 13.02 -8.27
C THR A 139 -8.69 12.68 -7.45
N THR A 140 -9.22 13.63 -6.66
CA THR A 140 -10.55 13.49 -6.05
C THR A 140 -11.50 12.99 -7.13
N PRO A 141 -12.12 11.81 -6.96
CA PRO A 141 -12.98 11.27 -7.99
C PRO A 141 -14.16 12.22 -8.15
N THR A 142 -14.22 12.96 -9.26
CA THR A 142 -15.53 13.22 -9.84
C THR A 142 -16.02 11.85 -10.24
N ALA A 143 -17.00 11.34 -9.50
CA ALA A 143 -17.70 10.13 -9.87
C ALA A 143 -18.39 10.39 -11.21
N GLN A 144 -17.69 10.19 -12.31
CA GLN A 144 -18.33 9.94 -13.58
C GLN A 144 -18.73 8.47 -13.56
N ARG A 145 -19.75 8.17 -12.72
CA ARG A 145 -20.68 7.11 -13.11
C ARG A 145 -21.12 7.44 -14.53
N ALA A 146 -21.51 6.43 -15.29
CA ALA A 146 -22.47 6.68 -16.35
C ALA A 146 -23.56 7.59 -15.74
N SER A 147 -23.58 8.88 -16.12
CA SER A 147 -24.60 9.78 -15.58
C SER A 147 -25.93 9.30 -16.14
N ALA A 148 -27.05 9.76 -15.57
CA ALA A 148 -28.36 9.49 -16.14
C ALA A 148 -28.49 9.97 -17.61
N ASP A 149 -27.50 10.72 -18.11
CA ASP A 149 -27.39 11.23 -19.47
C ASP A 149 -26.59 10.33 -20.42
N GLN A 150 -25.98 9.23 -19.92
CA GLN A 150 -25.43 8.20 -20.81
C GLN A 150 -26.57 7.31 -21.30
N VAL A 151 -27.09 7.61 -22.49
CA VAL A 151 -28.05 6.75 -23.19
C VAL A 151 -27.40 5.38 -23.37
N ALA A 152 -27.98 4.35 -22.73
CA ALA A 152 -27.62 2.98 -23.01
C ALA A 152 -27.98 2.69 -24.47
N ALA A 153 -26.99 2.33 -25.28
CA ALA A 153 -27.25 1.89 -26.64
C ALA A 153 -27.79 0.44 -26.61
N SER A 154 -29.10 0.30 -26.48
CA SER A 154 -29.78 -1.00 -26.37
C SER A 154 -29.98 -1.70 -27.72
N ASP A 155 -29.85 -0.97 -28.82
CA ASP A 155 -30.11 -1.45 -30.17
C ASP A 155 -29.27 -0.69 -31.22
N LEU A 156 -29.25 -1.20 -32.45
CA LEU A 156 -28.50 -0.59 -33.54
C LEU A 156 -28.92 0.86 -33.84
N GLY A 157 -30.19 1.20 -33.65
CA GLY A 157 -30.70 2.56 -33.86
C GLY A 157 -30.09 3.55 -32.87
N SER A 158 -30.06 3.19 -31.58
CA SER A 158 -29.44 3.99 -30.52
C SER A 158 -27.92 4.18 -30.72
N VAL A 159 -27.22 3.18 -31.26
CA VAL A 159 -25.80 3.30 -31.62
C VAL A 159 -25.60 4.31 -32.76
N ILE A 160 -26.44 4.26 -33.79
CA ILE A 160 -26.35 5.18 -34.95
C ILE A 160 -26.56 6.62 -34.50
N ILE A 161 -27.53 6.88 -33.63
CA ILE A 161 -27.82 8.23 -33.11
C ILE A 161 -26.61 8.79 -32.35
N LEU A 162 -26.05 8.03 -31.41
CA LEU A 162 -24.88 8.45 -30.64
C LEU A 162 -23.66 8.70 -31.53
N ALA A 163 -23.46 7.89 -32.57
CA ALA A 163 -22.38 8.08 -33.52
C ALA A 163 -22.55 9.39 -34.34
N ILE A 164 -23.78 9.75 -34.69
CA ILE A 164 -24.09 11.02 -35.38
C ILE A 164 -23.85 12.21 -34.45
N GLU A 165 -24.31 12.14 -33.20
CA GLU A 165 -24.09 13.21 -32.21
C GLU A 165 -22.61 13.43 -31.93
N LEU A 166 -21.85 12.36 -31.74
CA LEU A 166 -20.39 12.43 -31.57
C LEU A 166 -19.74 13.06 -32.80
N ARG A 167 -20.12 12.63 -34.01
CA ARG A 167 -19.59 13.22 -35.25
C ARG A 167 -19.86 14.73 -35.31
N THR A 168 -21.08 15.16 -34.98
CA THR A 168 -21.46 16.58 -34.97
C THR A 168 -20.61 17.37 -34.00
N ALA A 169 -20.46 16.89 -32.76
CA ALA A 169 -19.63 17.54 -31.75
C ALA A 169 -18.15 17.64 -32.19
N LEU A 170 -17.61 16.61 -32.83
CA LEU A 170 -16.23 16.62 -33.34
C LEU A 170 -16.04 17.63 -34.49
N VAL A 171 -17.05 17.82 -35.34
CA VAL A 171 -17.04 18.85 -36.40
C VAL A 171 -17.11 20.25 -35.79
N GLU A 172 -18.00 20.48 -34.82
CA GLU A 172 -18.13 21.78 -34.13
C GLU A 172 -16.84 22.19 -33.40
N LYS A 173 -16.11 21.22 -32.85
CA LYS A 173 -14.81 21.43 -32.21
C LYS A 173 -13.66 21.54 -33.22
N GLY A 174 -13.91 21.40 -34.52
CA GLY A 174 -12.89 21.46 -35.57
C GLY A 174 -11.90 20.29 -35.55
N LEU A 175 -12.24 19.19 -34.87
CA LEU A 175 -11.37 18.02 -34.73
C LEU A 175 -11.42 17.11 -35.96
N ILE A 176 -12.54 17.14 -36.71
CA ILE A 176 -12.70 16.47 -37.99
C ILE A 176 -13.35 17.41 -39.01
N LYS A 177 -13.10 17.17 -40.30
CA LYS A 177 -13.81 17.88 -41.37
C LYS A 177 -15.26 17.41 -41.44
N GLY A 178 -16.18 18.38 -41.61
CA GLY A 178 -17.56 18.11 -41.99
C GLY A 178 -17.64 17.41 -43.35
N ALA A 179 -18.81 16.85 -43.66
CA ALA A 179 -19.07 16.45 -45.05
C ALA A 179 -19.05 17.73 -45.93
N PRO A 180 -18.66 17.64 -47.21
CA PRO A 180 -18.83 18.75 -48.14
C PRO A 180 -20.30 19.17 -48.25
#